data_AF-A0A5K1ABY6-F1
#
_entry.id   AF-A0A5K1ABY6-F1
#
_cell.length_a   1.000
_cell.length_b   1.000
_cell.length_c   1.000
_cell.angle_alpha   90.00
_cell.angle_beta   90.00
_cell.angle_gamma   90.00
#
_symmetry.space_group_name_H-M   'P 1'
#
loop_
_entity.id
_entity.type
_entity.pdbx_description
1 polymer ?
#
loop_
_entity_poly.entity_id
_entity_poly.type
_entity_poly.pdbx_seq_one_letter_code
_entity_poly.pdbx_strand_id
1 'polypeptide(L)'
;AHTIGLARCVRFRERLYNDSDIDPSFKQSLEAGCPLSGNDNKDFPLDVATPTLFDNQYYKNLQQEKGLLHSDQVLLNSSITSHFVNRYTSSSTRFFRAFAKAMIKM
;
A
#
# COMPACT_ATOMS: atom_id res chain seq x y z
N ALA A 1 1.88 -9.64 -3.39
CA ALA A 1 2.29 -8.36 -4.01
C ALA A 1 1.09 -7.43 -4.03
N HIS A 2 1.24 -6.15 -3.67
CA HIS A 2 0.12 -5.28 -3.32
C HIS A 2 -0.21 -4.16 -4.33
N THR A 3 0.36 -4.19 -5.54
CA THR A 3 -0.11 -3.32 -6.65
C THR A 3 -1.46 -3.77 -7.21
N ILE A 4 -1.92 -4.97 -6.86
CA ILE A 4 -3.22 -5.50 -7.22
C ILE A 4 -3.86 -6.21 -6.04
N GLY A 5 -5.17 -6.40 -6.11
CA GLY A 5 -5.94 -7.19 -5.15
C GLY A 5 -6.56 -6.34 -4.03
N LEU A 6 -7.14 -7.04 -3.07
CA LEU A 6 -7.96 -6.43 -2.02
C LEU A 6 -7.45 -6.85 -0.63
N ALA A 7 -7.70 -6.00 0.36
CA ALA A 7 -7.58 -6.33 1.76
C ALA A 7 -8.86 -6.00 2.51
N ARG A 8 -9.19 -6.83 3.49
CA ARG A 8 -10.34 -6.63 4.37
C ARG A 8 -10.07 -5.52 5.38
N CYS A 9 -11.10 -4.75 5.73
CA CYS A 9 -11.06 -3.68 6.74
C CYS A 9 -10.33 -4.11 8.03
N VAL A 10 -10.62 -5.30 8.55
CA VAL A 10 -9.98 -5.81 9.78
C VAL A 10 -8.44 -5.91 9.69
N ARG A 11 -7.87 -5.97 8.47
CA ARG A 11 -6.42 -6.09 8.26
C ARG A 11 -5.67 -4.76 8.33
N PHE A 12 -6.36 -3.63 8.17
CA PHE A 12 -5.72 -2.30 8.20
C PHE A 12 -6.37 -1.33 9.19
N ARG A 13 -7.48 -1.72 9.85
CA ARG A 13 -8.20 -0.86 10.79
C ARG A 13 -7.30 -0.26 11.86
N GLU A 14 -6.38 -1.05 12.42
CA GLU A 14 -5.46 -0.56 13.44
C GLU A 14 -4.64 0.62 12.92
N ARG A 15 -4.04 0.48 11.72
CA ARG A 15 -3.36 1.59 11.04
C ARG A 15 -4.29 2.77 10.80
N LEU A 16 -5.49 2.53 10.27
CA LEU A 16 -6.43 3.61 9.92
C LEU A 16 -6.69 4.57 11.10
N TYR A 17 -6.77 4.02 12.32
CA TYR A 17 -7.12 4.79 13.51
C TYR A 17 -5.93 5.18 14.40
N ASN A 18 -4.83 4.42 14.39
CA ASN A 18 -3.72 4.63 15.32
C ASN A 18 -2.45 5.19 14.69
N ASP A 19 -2.21 5.00 13.39
CA ASP A 19 -0.99 5.49 12.73
C ASP A 19 -1.16 6.97 12.34
N SER A 20 -0.04 7.70 12.37
CA SER A 20 0.02 9.12 11.99
C SER A 20 0.50 9.35 10.56
N ASP A 21 1.01 8.33 9.88
CA ASP A 21 1.60 8.38 8.53
C ASP A 21 0.60 7.93 7.45
N ILE A 22 -0.61 8.49 7.53
CA ILE A 22 -1.69 8.26 6.57
C ILE A 22 -2.23 9.59 6.05
N ASP A 23 -2.29 9.71 4.73
CA ASP A 23 -2.86 10.89 4.09
C ASP A 23 -4.29 11.14 4.60
N PRO A 24 -4.62 12.35 5.10
CA PRO A 24 -5.91 12.61 5.72
C PRO A 24 -7.11 12.38 4.79
N SER A 25 -6.97 12.69 3.50
CA SER A 25 -8.05 12.50 2.53
C SER A 25 -8.27 11.02 2.23
N PHE A 26 -7.19 10.23 2.14
CA PHE A 26 -7.25 8.80 1.98
C PHE A 26 -7.84 8.12 3.22
N LYS A 27 -7.40 8.51 4.42
CA LYS A 27 -7.99 8.08 5.69
C LYS A 27 -9.51 8.28 5.70
N GLN A 28 -9.98 9.51 5.42
CA GLN A 28 -11.40 9.82 5.40
C GLN A 28 -12.18 8.95 4.40
N SER A 29 -11.60 8.65 3.23
CA SER A 29 -12.22 7.78 2.22
C SER A 29 -12.37 6.33 2.69
N LEU A 30 -11.45 5.83 3.51
CA LEU A 30 -11.49 4.49 4.08
C LEU A 30 -12.49 4.40 5.23
N GLU A 31 -12.54 5.40 6.11
CA GLU A 31 -13.42 5.43 7.29
C GLU A 31 -14.90 5.29 6.92
N ALA A 32 -15.32 5.83 5.76
CA ALA A 32 -16.69 5.69 5.25
C ALA A 32 -17.12 4.22 5.05
N GLY A 33 -16.17 3.31 4.80
CA GLY A 33 -16.45 1.88 4.67
C GLY A 33 -15.89 1.02 5.81
N CYS A 34 -14.87 1.50 6.52
CA CYS A 34 -14.14 0.78 7.55
C CYS A 34 -14.22 1.56 8.87
N PRO A 35 -15.39 1.58 9.53
CA PRO A 35 -15.57 2.24 10.82
C PRO A 35 -14.69 1.61 11.92
N LEU A 36 -14.61 2.31 13.06
CA LEU A 36 -13.85 1.88 14.24
C LEU A 36 -14.26 0.49 14.75
N SER A 37 -15.50 0.08 14.49
CA SER A 37 -15.98 -1.29 14.72
C SER A 37 -17.01 -1.69 13.66
N GLY A 38 -17.05 -2.98 13.30
CA GLY A 38 -17.94 -3.49 12.24
C GLY A 38 -17.35 -3.36 10.83
N ASN A 39 -18.04 -3.92 9.83
CA ASN A 39 -17.56 -4.06 8.45
C ASN A 39 -16.21 -4.79 8.30
N ASP A 40 -15.88 -5.71 9.21
CA ASP A 40 -14.59 -6.43 9.21
C ASP A 40 -14.24 -7.07 7.86
N ASN A 41 -15.25 -7.62 7.18
CA ASN A 41 -15.12 -8.32 5.91
C ASN A 41 -15.27 -7.42 4.67
N LYS A 42 -15.43 -6.11 4.83
CA LYS A 42 -15.49 -5.20 3.67
C LYS A 42 -14.11 -5.10 3.03
N ASP A 43 -14.06 -5.32 1.73
CA ASP A 43 -12.83 -5.29 0.94
C ASP A 43 -12.50 -3.88 0.43
N PHE A 44 -11.21 -3.57 0.42
CA PHE A 44 -10.63 -2.32 -0.06
C PHE A 44 -9.45 -2.62 -0.99
N PRO A 45 -9.23 -1.80 -2.03
CA PRO A 45 -8.12 -2.01 -2.95
C PRO A 45 -6.78 -1.78 -2.25
N LEU A 46 -5.84 -2.72 -2.42
CA LEU A 46 -4.46 -2.57 -1.95
C LEU A 46 -3.73 -1.43 -2.67
N ASP A 47 -4.06 -1.21 -3.95
CA ASP A 47 -3.65 -0.05 -4.73
C ASP A 47 -4.89 0.81 -5.05
N VAL A 48 -4.98 1.99 -4.42
CA VAL A 48 -6.12 2.90 -4.58
C VAL A 48 -6.23 3.50 -5.99
N ALA A 49 -5.12 3.59 -6.72
CA ALA A 49 -5.07 4.26 -8.01
C ALA A 49 -5.24 3.29 -9.18
N THR A 50 -4.69 2.07 -9.09
CA THR A 50 -4.80 1.05 -10.14
C THR A 50 -5.09 -0.36 -9.59
N PRO A 51 -6.27 -0.61 -9.00
CA PRO A 51 -6.55 -1.82 -8.19
C PRO A 51 -6.36 -3.18 -8.89
N THR A 52 -6.40 -3.20 -10.23
CA THR A 52 -6.37 -4.41 -11.05
C THR A 52 -5.22 -4.43 -12.06
N LEU A 53 -4.40 -3.37 -12.13
CA LEU A 53 -3.26 -3.30 -13.02
C LEU A 53 -1.98 -3.55 -12.23
N PHE A 54 -1.20 -4.54 -12.64
CA PHE A 54 0.09 -4.77 -12.03
C PHE A 54 1.11 -3.78 -12.59
N ASP A 55 1.43 -2.75 -11.81
CA ASP A 55 2.38 -1.69 -12.18
C ASP A 55 3.18 -1.22 -10.94
N ASN A 56 3.83 -0.05 -11.03
CA ASN A 56 4.59 0.52 -9.91
C ASN A 56 3.82 1.60 -9.14
N GLN A 57 2.51 1.73 -9.35
CA GLN A 57 1.67 2.71 -8.69
C GLN A 57 1.61 2.49 -7.18
N TYR A 58 1.68 1.23 -6.73
CA TYR A 58 1.91 0.88 -5.33
C TYR A 58 2.98 1.75 -4.65
N TYR A 59 4.16 1.87 -5.25
CA TYR A 59 5.26 2.66 -4.66
C TYR A 59 5.01 4.16 -4.70
N LYS A 60 4.27 4.66 -5.71
CA LYS A 60 3.84 6.05 -5.77
C LYS A 60 2.81 6.38 -4.68
N ASN A 61 1.96 5.42 -4.33
CA ASN A 61 1.00 5.57 -3.23
C ASN A 61 1.72 5.68 -1.89
N LEU A 62 2.77 4.90 -1.65
CA LEU A 62 3.55 4.99 -0.40
C LEU A 62 4.15 6.39 -0.19
N GLN A 63 4.71 6.99 -1.24
CA GLN A 63 5.26 8.35 -1.19
C GLN A 63 4.21 9.43 -0.86
N GLN A 64 2.93 9.12 -1.05
CA GLN A 64 1.81 9.99 -0.71
C GLN A 64 1.13 9.57 0.59
N GLU A 65 1.73 8.70 1.40
CA GLU A 65 1.12 8.15 2.63
C GLU A 65 -0.20 7.39 2.40
N LYS A 66 -0.35 6.84 1.19
CA LYS A 66 -1.52 6.08 0.73
C LYS A 66 -1.27 4.57 0.65
N GLY A 67 -0.28 4.03 1.36
CA GLY A 67 -0.21 2.59 1.62
C GLY A 67 -1.45 2.15 2.39
N LEU A 68 -2.03 0.98 2.12
CA LEU A 68 -3.24 0.54 2.84
C LEU A 68 -2.87 -0.09 4.19
N LEU A 69 -1.96 -1.07 4.17
CA LEU A 69 -1.55 -1.82 5.36
C LEU A 69 -0.43 -1.11 6.10
N HIS A 70 -0.32 -1.35 7.41
CA HIS A 70 0.85 -0.92 8.19
C HIS A 70 2.16 -1.43 7.56
N SER A 71 2.19 -2.70 7.17
CA SER A 71 3.34 -3.32 6.50
C SER A 71 3.74 -2.66 5.18
N ASP A 72 2.82 -1.94 4.53
CA ASP A 72 3.13 -1.20 3.30
C ASP A 72 3.83 0.12 3.63
N GLN A 73 3.27 0.89 4.56
CA GLN A 73 3.75 2.23 4.86
C GLN A 73 5.10 2.22 5.58
N VAL A 74 5.37 1.22 6.42
CA VAL A 74 6.66 1.06 7.11
C VAL A 74 7.85 0.88 6.17
N LEU A 75 7.64 0.58 4.88
CA LEU A 75 8.72 0.56 3.88
C LEU A 75 9.42 1.92 3.73
N LEU A 76 8.80 3.02 4.15
CA LEU A 76 9.43 4.34 4.16
C LEU A 76 10.19 4.67 5.46
N ASN A 77 10.06 3.86 6.51
CA ASN A 77 10.62 4.16 7.85
C ASN A 77 12.14 3.93 7.96
N SER A 78 12.76 3.26 6.98
CA SER A 78 14.21 3.02 6.93
C SER A 78 14.82 3.60 5.66
N SER A 79 16.04 4.14 5.77
CA SER A 79 16.81 4.65 4.62
C SER A 79 17.06 3.57 3.56
N ILE A 80 17.17 2.30 3.96
CA ILE A 80 17.42 1.18 3.05
C ILE A 80 16.17 0.88 2.22
N THR A 81 15.02 0.69 2.86
CA THR A 81 13.78 0.34 2.17
C THR A 81 13.21 1.52 1.40
N SER A 82 13.30 2.74 1.95
CA SER A 82 12.87 3.96 1.25
C SER A 82 13.69 4.23 -0.03
N HIS A 83 14.98 3.88 -0.05
CA HIS A 83 15.78 3.91 -1.27
C HIS A 83 15.17 3.04 -2.38
N PHE A 84 14.72 1.82 -2.05
CA PHE A 84 14.07 0.95 -3.02
C PHE A 84 12.69 1.46 -3.44
N VAL A 85 11.89 2.00 -2.51
CA VAL A 85 10.61 2.64 -2.85
C VAL A 85 10.83 3.74 -3.88
N ASN A 86 11.74 4.68 -3.62
CA ASN A 86 12.06 5.78 -4.56
C ASN A 86 12.56 5.27 -5.91
N ARG A 87 13.39 4.22 -5.90
CA ARG A 87 13.92 3.58 -7.12
C ARG A 87 12.82 2.94 -7.96
N TYR A 88 11.79 2.36 -7.34
CA TYR A 88 10.69 1.71 -8.04
C TYR A 88 9.61 2.70 -8.47
N THR A 89 9.36 3.76 -7.70
CA THR A 89 8.51 4.88 -8.12
C THR A 89 9.02 5.52 -9.43
N SER A 90 10.33 5.78 -9.51
CA SER A 90 10.95 6.45 -10.67
C SER A 90 11.07 5.58 -11.93
N SER A 91 10.89 4.26 -11.84
CA SER A 91 11.05 3.38 -12.99
C SER A 91 10.30 2.06 -12.85
N SER A 92 9.20 1.93 -13.59
CA SER A 92 8.43 0.68 -13.70
C SER A 92 9.31 -0.47 -14.20
N THR A 93 10.24 -0.22 -15.13
CA THR A 93 11.19 -1.23 -15.63
C THR A 93 12.09 -1.77 -14.52
N ARG A 94 12.59 -0.92 -13.61
CA ARG A 94 13.40 -1.38 -12.47
C ARG A 94 12.57 -2.23 -11.50
N PHE A 95 11.32 -1.82 -11.25
CA PHE A 95 10.37 -2.59 -10.46
C PHE A 95 10.16 -3.99 -11.07
N PHE A 96 9.72 -4.08 -12.32
CA PHE A 96 9.42 -5.37 -12.96
C PHE A 96 10.62 -6.32 -12.99
N ARG A 97 11.83 -5.82 -13.29
CA ARG A 97 13.05 -6.64 -13.25
C ARG A 97 13.33 -7.19 -11.86
N ALA A 98 13.18 -6.36 -10.82
CA ALA A 98 13.41 -6.78 -9.45
C ALA A 98 12.33 -7.76 -8.98
N PHE A 99 11.06 -7.49 -9.31
CA PHE A 99 9.93 -8.35 -9.01
C PHE A 99 10.10 -9.74 -9.62
N ALA A 100 10.39 -9.84 -10.92
CA ALA A 100 10.62 -11.11 -11.59
C ALA A 100 11.76 -11.91 -10.93
N LYS A 101 12.88 -11.26 -10.61
CA LYS A 101 14.01 -11.89 -9.91
C LYS A 101 13.63 -12.37 -8.50
N ALA A 102 12.79 -11.63 -7.78
CA ALA A 102 12.33 -12.01 -6.45
C ALA A 102 11.36 -13.21 -6.52
N MET A 103 10.44 -13.23 -7.49
CA MET A 103 9.50 -14.34 -7.67
C MET A 103 10.18 -15.65 -8.04
N ILE A 104 11.29 -15.62 -8.80
CA ILE A 104 12.08 -16.83 -9.10
C ILE A 104 12.75 -17.39 -7.83
N LYS A 105 13.04 -16.54 -6.84
CA LYS A 105 13.72 -16.92 -5.59
C LYS A 105 12.77 -17.31 -4.46
N MET A 106 11.47 -17.08 -4.64
CA MET A 106 10.42 -17.35 -3.65
C MET A 106 10.14 -18.84 -3.59
#